data_AF-A0A7X3NXG8-F1
#
_entry.id   AF-A0A7X3NXG8-F1
#
_cell.length_a   1.000
_cell.length_b   1.000
_cell.length_c   1.000
_cell.angle_alpha   90.00
_cell.angle_beta   90.00
_cell.angle_gamma   90.00
#
_symmetry.space_group_name_H-M   'P 1'
#
loop_
_entity.id
_entity.type
_entity.pdbx_description
1 polymer ?
#
loop_
_entity_poly.entity_id
_entity_poly.type
_entity_poly.pdbx_seq_one_letter_code
_entity_poly.pdbx_strand_id
1 'polypeptide(L)'
;MPKRLKPKKICEACRLHFYGDSLTDIAVLLDVAKTTLTRWRKTDIWQDYEAKLLDEWHQQQHAEANTSSEQITMNKLTENLDHETEVETIK
;
A
#
# COMPACT_ATOMS: atom_id res chain seq x y z
N MET A 1 -36.04 -10.04 -11.19
CA MET A 1 -34.81 -9.60 -11.89
C MET A 1 -33.62 -9.80 -10.96
N PRO A 2 -32.48 -10.36 -11.39
CA PRO A 2 -31.32 -10.44 -10.52
C PRO A 2 -30.85 -9.01 -10.24
N LYS A 3 -30.79 -8.62 -8.96
CA LYS A 3 -30.24 -7.34 -8.52
C LYS A 3 -28.86 -7.21 -9.18
N ARG A 4 -28.71 -6.27 -10.10
CA ARG A 4 -27.46 -6.06 -10.85
C ARG A 4 -26.33 -5.93 -9.82
N LEU A 5 -25.29 -6.75 -9.99
CA LEU A 5 -24.05 -6.58 -9.24
C LEU A 5 -23.60 -5.12 -9.41
N LYS A 6 -23.16 -4.47 -8.33
CA LYS A 6 -22.65 -3.09 -8.37
C LYS A 6 -21.13 -3.13 -8.17
N PRO A 7 -20.32 -3.27 -9.24
CA PRO A 7 -18.85 -3.43 -9.12
C PRO A 7 -18.21 -2.34 -8.26
N LYS A 8 -18.66 -1.08 -8.40
CA LYS A 8 -18.17 0.04 -7.59
C LYS A 8 -18.31 -0.20 -6.08
N LYS A 9 -19.47 -0.69 -5.63
CA LYS A 9 -19.70 -1.00 -4.20
C LYS A 9 -18.89 -2.22 -3.74
N ILE A 10 -18.59 -3.16 -4.64
CA ILE A 10 -17.75 -4.32 -4.33
C ILE A 10 -16.31 -3.87 -4.09
N CYS A 11 -15.77 -3.04 -5.00
CA CYS A 11 -14.42 -2.48 -4.85
C CYS A 11 -14.30 -1.62 -3.59
N GLU A 12 -15.31 -0.78 -3.31
CA GLU A 12 -15.34 0.06 -2.10
C GLU A 12 -15.37 -0.78 -0.82
N ALA A 13 -16.24 -1.81 -0.76
CA ALA A 13 -16.28 -2.74 0.36
C ALA A 13 -14.95 -3.51 0.54
N CYS A 14 -14.32 -3.89 -0.57
CA CYS A 14 -13.03 -4.58 -0.57
C CYS A 14 -11.93 -3.69 0.00
N ARG A 15 -11.86 -2.43 -0.44
CA ARG A 15 -10.91 -1.45 0.07
C ARG A 15 -11.04 -1.24 1.59
N LEU A 16 -12.26 -1.02 2.08
CA LEU A 16 -12.51 -0.81 3.51
C LEU A 16 -12.11 -2.04 4.34
N HIS A 17 -12.49 -3.23 3.87
CA HIS A 17 -12.11 -4.48 4.53
C HIS A 17 -10.59 -4.70 4.53
N PHE A 18 -9.90 -4.35 3.45
CA PHE A 18 -8.44 -4.44 3.34
C PHE A 18 -7.73 -3.55 4.38
N TYR A 19 -8.27 -2.36 4.66
CA TYR A 19 -7.73 -1.46 5.69
C TYR A 19 -8.18 -1.79 7.12
N GLY A 20 -8.95 -2.87 7.32
CA GLY A 20 -9.27 -3.40 8.65
C GLY A 20 -10.68 -3.11 9.15
N ASP A 21 -11.55 -2.48 8.35
CA ASP A 21 -12.94 -2.27 8.76
C ASP A 21 -13.70 -3.60 8.87
N SER A 22 -14.56 -3.70 9.89
CA SER A 22 -15.36 -4.89 10.10
C SER A 22 -16.48 -5.01 9.04
N LEU A 23 -16.86 -6.23 8.68
CA LEU A 23 -17.99 -6.46 7.77
C LEU A 23 -19.33 -5.90 8.31
N THR A 24 -19.44 -5.68 9.62
CA THR A 24 -20.62 -5.05 10.20
C THR A 24 -20.64 -3.56 9.88
N ASP A 25 -19.53 -2.87 10.07
CA ASP A 25 -19.42 -1.43 9.84
C ASP A 25 -19.54 -1.09 8.35
N ILE A 26 -18.89 -1.88 7.50
CA ILE A 26 -18.98 -1.74 6.03
C ILE A 26 -20.42 -1.95 5.56
N ALA A 27 -21.17 -2.90 6.16
CA ALA A 27 -22.55 -3.17 5.79
C ALA A 27 -23.45 -1.97 6.09
N VAL A 28 -23.25 -1.33 7.24
CA VAL A 28 -23.94 -0.10 7.64
C VAL A 28 -23.57 1.05 6.70
N LEU A 29 -22.28 1.26 6.46
CA LEU A 29 -21.79 2.37 5.63
C LEU A 29 -22.29 2.30 4.19
N LEU A 30 -22.30 1.11 3.60
CA LEU A 30 -22.68 0.91 2.19
C LEU A 30 -24.18 0.65 1.99
N ASP A 31 -24.97 0.65 3.06
CA ASP A 31 -26.40 0.31 3.08
C ASP A 31 -26.68 -1.02 2.36
N VAL A 32 -26.02 -2.08 2.85
CA VAL A 32 -26.15 -3.45 2.33
C VAL A 32 -26.22 -4.44 3.47
N ALA A 33 -26.86 -5.59 3.24
CA ALA A 33 -26.86 -6.67 4.23
C ALA A 33 -25.46 -7.29 4.37
N LYS A 34 -25.07 -7.65 5.59
CA LYS A 34 -23.80 -8.35 5.87
C LYS A 34 -23.61 -9.63 5.03
N THR A 35 -24.69 -10.37 4.79
CA THR A 35 -24.70 -11.56 3.93
C THR A 35 -24.35 -11.23 2.47
N THR A 36 -24.66 -10.02 2.01
CA THR A 36 -24.30 -9.54 0.67
C THR A 36 -22.79 -9.34 0.56
N LEU A 37 -22.14 -8.77 1.59
CA LEU A 37 -20.69 -8.62 1.64
C LEU A 37 -19.98 -9.98 1.64
N THR A 38 -20.47 -10.95 2.44
CA THR A 38 -19.93 -12.32 2.44
C THR A 38 -20.02 -12.98 1.06
N ARG A 39 -21.07 -12.69 0.29
CA ARG A 39 -21.21 -13.17 -1.09
C ARG A 39 -20.27 -12.44 -2.05
N TRP A 40 -20.11 -11.12 -1.90
CA TRP A 40 -19.20 -10.33 -2.73
C TRP A 40 -17.74 -10.76 -2.59
N ARG A 41 -17.30 -11.16 -1.39
CA ARG A 41 -15.94 -11.71 -1.16
C ARG A 41 -15.60 -12.93 -2.01
N LYS A 42 -16.61 -13.64 -2.52
CA LYS A 42 -16.44 -14.81 -3.38
C LYS A 42 -16.51 -14.50 -4.87
N THR A 43 -16.65 -13.22 -5.24
CA THR A 43 -16.72 -12.80 -6.63
C THR A 43 -15.34 -12.46 -7.16
N ASP A 44 -15.10 -12.75 -8.44
CA ASP A 44 -13.84 -12.45 -9.13
C ASP A 44 -13.48 -10.96 -9.01
N ILE A 45 -14.48 -10.08 -9.08
CA ILE A 45 -14.30 -8.61 -8.92
C ILE A 45 -13.64 -8.27 -7.57
N TRP A 46 -14.02 -8.96 -6.49
CA TRP A 46 -13.40 -8.74 -5.18
C TRP A 46 -11.96 -9.24 -5.18
N GLN A 47 -11.74 -10.48 -5.64
CA GLN A 47 -10.43 -11.13 -5.61
C GLN A 47 -9.41 -10.38 -6.47
N ASP A 48 -9.79 -10.01 -7.70
CA ASP A 48 -8.94 -9.25 -8.61
C ASP A 48 -8.56 -7.88 -8.06
N TYR A 49 -9.49 -7.23 -7.33
CA TYR A 49 -9.24 -5.92 -6.74
C TYR A 49 -8.40 -6.03 -5.46
N GLU A 50 -8.63 -7.04 -4.64
CA GLU A 50 -7.85 -7.34 -3.43
C GLU A 50 -6.39 -7.66 -3.78
N ALA A 51 -6.16 -8.44 -4.85
CA ALA A 51 -4.82 -8.71 -5.36
C ALA A 51 -4.09 -7.44 -5.80
N LYS A 52 -4.78 -6.52 -6.48
CA LYS A 52 -4.19 -5.21 -6.86
C LYS A 52 -3.80 -4.38 -5.65
N LEU A 53 -4.63 -4.34 -4.61
CA LEU A 53 -4.31 -3.63 -3.36
C LEU A 53 -3.08 -4.23 -2.67
N LEU A 54 -2.94 -5.56 -2.67
CA LEU A 54 -1.75 -6.24 -2.14
C LEU A 54 -0.50 -5.90 -2.96
N ASP A 55 -0.58 -5.92 -4.29
CA ASP A 55 0.53 -5.57 -5.16
C ASP A 55 0.97 -4.11 -4.96
N GLU A 56 0.02 -3.18 -4.89
CA GLU A 56 0.28 -1.76 -4.59
C GLU A 56 0.95 -1.58 -3.22
N TRP A 57 0.46 -2.29 -2.19
CA TRP A 57 1.04 -2.24 -0.85
C TRP A 57 2.47 -2.79 -0.82
N HIS A 58 2.75 -3.91 -1.49
CA HIS A 58 4.11 -4.44 -1.60
C HIS A 58 5.04 -3.49 -2.35
N GLN A 59 4.59 -2.89 -3.44
CA GLN A 59 5.39 -1.92 -4.20
C GLN A 59 5.76 -0.69 -3.36
N GLN A 60 4.84 -0.19 -2.54
CA GLN A 60 5.11 0.93 -1.62
C GLN A 60 6.19 0.55 -0.60
N GLN A 61 6.10 -0.63 0.01
CA GLN A 61 7.10 -1.11 0.96
C GLN A 61 8.49 -1.26 0.33
N HIS A 62 8.55 -1.73 -0.93
CA HIS A 62 9.82 -1.83 -1.67
C HIS A 62 10.38 -0.46 -2.09
N ALA A 63 9.53 0.50 -2.42
CA ALA A 63 9.95 1.85 -2.76
C ALA A 63 10.56 2.57 -1.53
N GLU A 64 9.97 2.39 -0.34
CA GLU A 64 10.46 2.96 0.92
C GLU A 64 11.77 2.29 1.41
N ALA A 65 11.96 1.00 1.12
CA ALA A 65 13.21 0.31 1.40
C ALA A 65 14.38 0.83 0.52
N ASN A 66 14.09 1.22 -0.72
CA ASN A 66 15.12 1.71 -1.66
C ASN A 66 15.54 3.16 -1.39
N THR A 67 14.62 4.05 -1.00
CA THR A 67 14.97 5.42 -0.61
C THR A 67 15.84 5.48 0.65
N SER A 68 15.68 4.51 1.56
CA SER A 68 16.52 4.36 2.75
C SER A 68 17.97 3.94 2.42
N SER A 69 18.19 3.20 1.33
CA SER A 69 19.54 2.75 0.93
C SER A 69 20.34 3.82 0.16
N GLU A 70 19.67 4.69 -0.63
CA GLU A 70 20.34 5.77 -1.37
C GLU A 70 20.83 6.92 -0.46
N GLN A 71 20.18 7.15 0.69
CA GLN A 71 20.67 8.16 1.65
C GLN A 71 21.94 7.70 2.40
N ILE A 72 22.08 6.41 2.65
CA ILE A 72 23.26 5.85 3.35
C ILE A 72 24.51 5.94 2.47
N THR A 73 24.39 5.75 1.15
CA THR A 73 25.52 5.89 0.22
C THR A 73 25.92 7.35 0.00
N MET A 74 24.99 8.29 0.00
CA MET A 74 25.30 9.73 -0.13
C MET A 74 26.02 10.32 1.10
N ASN A 75 25.68 9.87 2.32
CA ASN A 75 26.37 10.33 3.53
C ASN A 75 27.80 9.77 3.65
N LYS A 76 28.06 8.56 3.14
CA LYS A 76 29.42 7.98 3.14
C LYS A 76 30.38 8.64 2.14
N LEU A 77 29.86 9.29 1.09
CA LEU A 77 30.67 10.01 0.11
C LEU A 77 31.04 11.42 0.58
N THR A 78 30.22 12.03 1.45
CA THR A 78 30.47 13.37 2.00
C THR A 78 31.47 13.35 3.16
N GLU A 79 31.45 12.34 4.03
CA GLU A 79 32.43 12.23 5.14
C GLU A 79 33.88 11.95 4.69
N ASN A 80 34.08 11.46 3.46
CA ASN A 80 35.42 11.18 2.93
C ASN A 80 36.09 12.37 2.23
N LEU A 81 35.37 13.48 1.97
CA LEU A 81 35.97 14.67 1.35
C LEU A 81 36.58 15.65 2.37
N ASP A 82 36.20 15.56 3.65
CA ASP A 82 36.71 16.47 4.69
C ASP A 82 38.07 16.04 5.29
N HIS A 83 38.60 14.86 4.94
CA HIS A 83 39.87 14.34 5.49
C HIS A 83 41.09 14.49 4.58
N GLU A 84 40.96 14.97 3.34
CA GLU A 84 42.09 15.07 2.40
C GLU A 84 42.67 16.50 2.22
N THR A 85 42.29 17.48 3.04
CA THR A 85 42.80 18.87 2.90
C THR A 85 43.79 19.33 3.98
N GLU A 86 44.25 18.45 4.88
CA GLU A 86 45.13 18.83 6.01
C GLU A 86 46.61 18.40 5.88
N VAL A 87 47.08 17.98 4.71
CA VAL A 87 48.51 17.61 4.54
C VAL A 87 49.15 18.21 3.28
N GLU A 88 49.18 19.54 3.17
CA GLU A 88 50.29 20.21 2.46
C GLU A 88 50.35 21.72 2.76
N THR A 89 50.52 22.10 4.02
CA THR A 89 51.02 23.45 4.34
C THR A 89 51.92 23.41 5.56
N ILE A 90 53.08 22.75 5.42
CA ILE A 90 54.22 23.04 6.29
C ILE A 90 55.45 23.28 5.40
N LYS A 91 55.83 24.55 5.40
CA LYS A 91 57.06 25.23 4.93
C LYS A 91 58.28 24.37 4.64
#